data_AF-A0A5S9MEN4-F1
#
_entry.id   AF-A0A5S9MEN4-F1
#
_cell.length_a   1.000
_cell.length_b   1.000
_cell.length_c   1.000
_cell.angle_alpha   90.00
_cell.angle_beta   90.00
_cell.angle_gamma   90.00
#
_symmetry.space_group_name_H-M   'P 1'
#
loop_
_entity.id
_entity.type
_entity.pdbx_description
1 polymer ?
#
loop_
_entity_poly.entity_id
_entity_poly.type
_entity_poly.pdbx_seq_one_letter_code
_entity_poly.pdbx_strand_id
1 'polypeptide(L)'
;MLNIVGLLALLVIPPSQITLILVFRLVAAAGSITAGAYMWALIPETVEYGEYKTGKRMGGLIYAIIGFFFKFGMALGGIVPGLVLDRFGYVANQMQTPEALLGILITTTVIPVCLLILAMIDINFYNLDEEKNI
;
A
#
# COMPACT_ATOMS: atom_id res chain seq x y z
N MET A 1 -10.24 1.13 -2.29
CA MET A 1 -10.78 0.22 -3.33
C MET A 1 -10.29 0.53 -4.74
N LEU A 2 -10.31 1.80 -5.19
CA LEU A 2 -9.86 2.20 -6.54
C LEU A 2 -8.43 1.72 -6.90
N ASN A 3 -7.52 1.74 -5.91
CA ASN A 3 -6.14 1.28 -6.07
C ASN A 3 -6.05 -0.21 -6.45
N ILE A 4 -6.79 -1.08 -5.75
CA ILE A 4 -6.81 -2.53 -5.99
C ILE A 4 -7.36 -2.83 -7.38
N VAL A 5 -8.45 -2.16 -7.78
CA VAL A 5 -9.05 -2.33 -9.11
C VAL A 5 -8.07 -1.89 -10.21
N GLY A 6 -7.42 -0.74 -10.03
CA GLY A 6 -6.42 -0.23 -10.97
C GLY A 6 -5.19 -1.12 -11.10
N LEU A 7 -4.76 -1.77 -10.01
CA LEU A 7 -3.69 -2.76 -10.02
C LEU A 7 -4.14 -4.05 -10.72
N LEU A 8 -5.24 -4.66 -10.30
CA LEU A 8 -5.72 -5.93 -10.87
C LEU A 8 -6.02 -5.85 -12.37
N ALA A 9 -6.49 -4.70 -12.86
CA ALA A 9 -6.71 -4.49 -14.29
C ALA A 9 -5.42 -4.66 -15.12
N LEU A 10 -4.25 -4.35 -14.55
CA LEU A 10 -2.96 -4.48 -15.23
C LEU A 10 -2.52 -5.94 -15.46
N LEU A 11 -3.11 -6.91 -14.75
CA LEU A 11 -2.85 -8.34 -14.99
C LEU A 11 -3.48 -8.84 -16.31
N VAL A 12 -4.53 -8.17 -16.78
CA VAL A 12 -5.32 -8.61 -17.95
C VAL A 12 -4.95 -7.84 -19.21
N ILE A 13 -4.36 -6.65 -19.06
CA ILE A 13 -4.04 -5.76 -20.19
C ILE A 13 -2.79 -6.25 -20.94
N PRO A 14 -2.86 -6.46 -22.27
CA PRO A 14 -1.70 -6.84 -23.07
C PRO A 14 -0.60 -5.76 -23.03
N PRO A 15 0.69 -6.14 -23.00
CA PRO A 15 1.81 -5.19 -23.01
C PRO A 15 1.84 -4.23 -24.22
N SER A 16 1.15 -4.58 -25.30
CA SER A 16 1.07 -3.76 -26.52
C SER A 16 0.20 -2.50 -26.37
N GLN A 17 -0.68 -2.45 -25.36
CA GLN A 17 -1.62 -1.35 -25.17
C GLN A 17 -1.14 -0.36 -24.09
N ILE A 18 -0.05 0.35 -24.39
CA ILE A 18 0.61 1.28 -23.45
C ILE A 18 -0.35 2.35 -22.92
N THR A 19 -1.21 2.93 -23.78
CA THR A 19 -2.18 3.96 -23.35
C THR A 19 -3.12 3.44 -22.27
N LEU A 20 -3.59 2.19 -22.40
CA LEU A 20 -4.51 1.59 -21.44
C LEU A 20 -3.80 1.32 -20.10
N ILE A 21 -2.54 0.85 -20.14
CA ILE A 21 -1.69 0.69 -18.95
C ILE A 21 -1.56 2.02 -18.20
N LEU A 22 -1.27 3.11 -18.91
CA LEU A 22 -1.10 4.44 -18.31
C LEU A 22 -2.40 4.94 -17.65
N VAL A 23 -3.55 4.72 -18.30
CA VAL A 23 -4.86 5.10 -17.73
C VAL A 23 -5.13 4.35 -16.43
N PHE A 24 -4.95 3.03 -16.40
CA PHE A 24 -5.17 2.25 -15.18
C PHE A 24 -4.12 2.53 -14.09
N ARG A 25 -2.90 2.92 -14.48
CA ARG A 25 -1.90 3.45 -13.54
C ARG A 25 -2.34 4.76 -12.90
N LEU A 26 -2.97 5.66 -13.65
CA LEU A 26 -3.54 6.89 -13.08
C LEU A 26 -4.70 6.59 -12.11
N VAL A 27 -5.57 5.64 -12.45
CA VAL A 27 -6.65 5.19 -11.56
C VAL A 27 -6.07 4.61 -10.26
N ALA A 28 -5.04 3.77 -10.35
CA ALA A 28 -4.35 3.22 -9.19
C ALA A 28 -3.67 4.31 -8.35
N ALA A 29 -3.04 5.29 -9.00
CA ALA A 29 -2.39 6.42 -8.34
C ALA A 29 -3.39 7.31 -7.58
N ALA A 30 -4.55 7.61 -8.20
CA ALA A 30 -5.62 8.35 -7.52
C ALA A 30 -6.07 7.64 -6.23
N GLY A 31 -6.28 6.31 -6.31
CA GLY A 31 -6.62 5.51 -5.13
C GLY A 31 -5.53 5.50 -4.05
N SER A 32 -4.25 5.55 -4.46
CA SER A 32 -3.11 5.60 -3.54
C SER A 32 -3.03 6.96 -2.82
N ILE A 33 -3.28 8.06 -3.53
CA ILE A 33 -3.27 9.41 -2.95
C ILE A 33 -4.37 9.55 -1.90
N THR A 34 -5.60 9.12 -2.21
CA THR A 34 -6.70 9.18 -1.27
C THR A 34 -6.38 8.37 0.00
N ALA A 35 -5.91 7.13 -0.14
CA ALA A 35 -5.55 6.29 1.01
C ALA A 35 -4.43 6.90 1.86
N GLY A 36 -3.41 7.47 1.22
CA GLY A 36 -2.32 8.17 1.91
C GLY A 36 -2.81 9.39 2.67
N ALA A 37 -3.71 10.19 2.09
CA ALA A 37 -4.28 11.37 2.75
C ALA A 37 -5.07 10.98 4.01
N TYR A 38 -5.91 9.94 3.93
CA TYR A 38 -6.63 9.41 5.09
C TYR A 38 -5.70 8.91 6.18
N MET A 39 -4.65 8.16 5.82
CA MET A 39 -3.67 7.66 6.79
C MET A 39 -3.04 8.79 7.59
N TRP A 40 -2.64 9.89 6.93
CA TRP A 40 -2.03 11.02 7.63
C TRP A 40 -3.01 11.86 8.45
N ALA A 41 -4.31 11.84 8.10
CA ALA A 41 -5.36 12.51 8.87
C ALA A 41 -5.73 11.74 10.16
N LEU A 42 -5.81 10.41 10.10
CA LEU A 42 -6.20 9.55 11.24
C LEU A 42 -5.16 9.51 12.37
N ILE A 43 -3.87 9.66 12.04
CA ILE A 43 -2.79 9.60 13.04
C ILE A 43 -3.00 10.60 14.19
N PRO A 44 -3.12 11.92 13.95
CA PRO A 44 -3.35 12.87 15.03
C PRO A 44 -4.67 12.63 15.77
N GLU A 45 -5.76 12.27 15.07
CA GLU A 45 -7.06 11.95 15.70
C GLU A 45 -6.95 10.80 16.71
N THR A 46 -6.25 9.72 16.35
CA THR A 46 -6.05 8.58 17.27
C THR A 46 -5.17 8.95 18.46
N VAL A 47 -4.18 9.83 18.27
CA VAL A 47 -3.34 10.34 19.35
C VAL A 47 -4.19 11.17 20.31
N GLU A 48 -4.94 12.15 19.81
CA GLU A 48 -5.81 13.02 20.62
C GLU A 48 -6.89 12.21 21.36
N TYR A 49 -7.54 11.26 20.69
CA TYR A 49 -8.52 10.38 21.32
C TYR A 49 -7.90 9.52 22.44
N GLY A 50 -6.70 9.00 22.23
CA GLY A 50 -5.95 8.26 23.23
C GLY A 50 -5.59 9.12 24.45
N GLU A 51 -5.16 10.37 24.23
CA GLU A 51 -4.89 11.33 25.31
C GLU A 51 -6.18 11.70 26.06
N TYR A 52 -7.30 11.91 25.36
CA TYR A 52 -8.61 12.19 25.96
C TYR A 52 -9.10 11.04 26.86
N LYS A 53 -9.04 9.79 26.39
CA LYS A 53 -9.51 8.62 27.15
C LYS A 53 -8.59 8.25 28.32
N THR A 54 -7.28 8.44 28.19
CA THR A 54 -6.31 7.99 29.20
C THR A 54 -5.83 9.10 30.12
N GLY A 55 -6.03 10.37 29.74
CA GLY A 55 -5.48 11.55 30.42
C GLY A 55 -3.95 11.65 30.36
N LYS A 56 -3.28 10.75 29.62
CA LYS A 56 -1.81 10.68 29.54
C LYS A 56 -1.34 11.19 28.19
N ARG A 57 -0.45 12.18 28.22
CA ARG A 57 0.19 12.72 27.02
C ARG A 57 1.25 11.77 26.49
N MET A 58 0.87 10.90 25.56
CA MET A 58 1.72 9.85 24.98
C MET A 58 2.03 10.05 23.50
N GLY A 59 1.63 11.18 22.91
CA GLY A 59 1.82 11.45 21.48
C GLY A 59 3.25 11.18 20.99
N GLY A 60 4.28 11.59 21.73
CA GLY A 60 5.67 11.36 21.35
C GLY A 60 6.04 9.88 21.19
N LEU A 61 5.56 9.00 22.07
CA LEU A 61 5.79 7.56 21.98
C LEU A 61 5.01 6.95 20.81
N ILE A 62 3.77 7.36 20.61
CA ILE A 62 2.91 6.88 19.51
C ILE A 62 3.53 7.25 18.16
N TYR A 63 3.94 8.51 17.97
CA TYR A 63 4.62 8.95 16.74
C TYR A 63 5.96 8.23 16.51
N ALA A 64 6.71 7.92 17.56
CA ALA A 64 7.94 7.14 17.44
C ALA A 64 7.67 5.71 16.93
N ILE A 65 6.65 5.05 17.46
CA ILE A 65 6.23 3.71 17.03
C ILE A 65 5.74 3.75 15.57
N ILE A 66 4.89 4.71 15.20
CA ILE A 66 4.42 4.89 13.82
C ILE A 66 5.60 5.10 12.88
N GLY A 67 6.54 5.98 13.23
CA GLY A 67 7.74 6.24 12.43
C GLY A 67 8.64 5.02 12.26
N PHE A 68 8.77 4.19 13.30
CA PHE A 68 9.51 2.92 13.23
C PHE A 68 8.87 1.95 12.23
N PHE A 69 7.56 1.69 12.36
CA PHE A 69 6.85 0.79 11.45
C PHE A 69 6.81 1.31 10.01
N PHE A 70 6.74 2.63 9.82
CA PHE A 70 6.81 3.22 8.50
C PHE A 70 8.15 2.94 7.81
N LYS A 71 9.27 3.13 8.52
CA LYS A 71 10.61 2.81 8.01
C LYS A 71 10.80 1.31 7.79
N PHE A 72 10.26 0.49 8.69
CA PHE A 72 10.29 -0.96 8.56
C PHE A 72 9.53 -1.43 7.30
N GLY A 73 8.34 -0.89 7.07
CA GLY A 73 7.56 -1.15 5.86
C GLY A 73 8.29 -0.73 4.59
N MET A 74 8.98 0.42 4.60
CA MET A 74 9.83 0.85 3.48
C MET A 74 10.99 -0.11 3.22
N ALA A 75 11.65 -0.61 4.27
CA ALA A 75 12.73 -1.59 4.13
C ALA A 75 12.22 -2.89 3.49
N LEU A 76 11.08 -3.40 3.95
CA LEU A 76 10.43 -4.56 3.35
C LEU A 76 10.00 -4.29 1.90
N GLY A 77 9.48 -3.11 1.62
CA GLY A 77 9.08 -2.67 0.28
C GLY A 77 10.24 -2.58 -0.71
N GLY A 78 11.48 -2.43 -0.24
CA GLY A 78 12.67 -2.52 -1.10
C GLY A 78 13.16 -3.95 -1.29
N ILE A 79 13.24 -4.73 -0.21
CA ILE A 79 13.86 -6.07 -0.23
C ILE A 79 12.96 -7.10 -0.94
N VAL A 80 11.66 -7.10 -0.65
CA VAL A 80 10.73 -8.13 -1.15
C VAL A 80 10.66 -8.13 -2.69
N PRO A 81 10.46 -6.99 -3.37
CA PRO A 81 10.59 -6.90 -4.82
C PRO A 81 11.91 -7.44 -5.37
N GLY A 82 13.03 -7.09 -4.74
CA GLY A 82 14.37 -7.53 -5.17
C GLY A 82 14.53 -9.04 -5.14
N LEU A 83 14.11 -9.69 -4.05
CA LEU A 83 14.17 -11.15 -3.91
C LEU A 83 13.27 -11.87 -4.92
N VAL A 84 12.11 -11.30 -5.21
CA VAL A 84 11.20 -11.86 -6.22
C VAL A 84 11.83 -11.73 -7.60
N LEU A 85 12.30 -10.55 -7.99
CA LEU A 85 12.94 -10.34 -9.29
C LEU A 85 14.16 -11.23 -9.51
N ASP A 86 15.01 -11.40 -8.49
CA ASP A 86 16.17 -12.30 -8.53
C ASP A 86 15.75 -13.75 -8.80
N ARG A 87 14.71 -14.23 -8.10
CA ARG A 87 14.17 -15.59 -8.28
C ARG A 87 13.54 -15.82 -9.65
N PHE A 88 12.98 -14.78 -10.27
CA PHE A 88 12.41 -14.83 -11.62
C PHE A 88 13.45 -14.57 -12.72
N GLY A 89 14.74 -14.43 -12.39
CA GLY A 89 15.83 -14.30 -13.35
C GLY A 89 15.89 -12.93 -14.04
N TYR A 90 15.45 -11.87 -13.35
CA TYR A 90 15.52 -10.51 -13.87
C TYR A 90 16.98 -10.05 -14.10
N VAL A 91 17.27 -9.54 -15.29
CA VAL A 91 18.59 -8.99 -15.65
C VAL A 91 18.45 -7.58 -16.18
N ALA A 92 18.97 -6.58 -15.47
CA ALA A 92 18.85 -5.18 -15.88
C ALA A 92 19.43 -4.90 -17.28
N ASN A 93 18.81 -3.97 -18.02
CA ASN A 93 19.28 -3.45 -19.31
C ASN A 93 19.38 -4.48 -20.46
N GLN A 94 18.65 -5.60 -20.38
CA GLN A 94 18.56 -6.58 -21.46
C GLN A 94 17.10 -6.93 -21.78
N MET A 95 16.87 -7.65 -22.88
CA MET A 95 15.55 -8.21 -23.18
C MET A 95 15.21 -9.27 -22.12
N GLN A 96 14.08 -9.08 -21.43
CA GLN A 96 13.67 -9.97 -20.36
C GLN A 96 13.03 -11.24 -20.91
N THR A 97 13.24 -12.36 -20.21
CA THR A 97 12.51 -13.60 -20.49
C THR A 97 11.03 -13.46 -20.11
N PRO A 98 10.15 -14.29 -20.69
CA PRO A 98 8.74 -14.33 -20.28
C PRO A 98 8.56 -14.53 -18.77
N GLU A 99 9.42 -15.32 -18.13
CA GLU A 99 9.43 -15.57 -16.70
C GLU A 99 9.80 -14.31 -15.90
N ALA A 100 10.82 -13.58 -16.32
CA ALA A 100 11.22 -12.32 -15.68
C ALA A 100 10.13 -11.24 -15.81
N LEU A 101 9.45 -11.17 -16.96
CA LEU A 101 8.30 -10.28 -17.15
C LEU A 101 7.14 -10.60 -16.20
N LEU A 102 6.86 -11.89 -15.97
CA LEU A 102 5.87 -12.32 -14.99
C LEU A 102 6.30 -11.95 -13.56
N GLY A 103 7.58 -12.08 -13.22
CA GLY A 103 8.13 -11.62 -11.94
C GLY A 103 7.94 -10.12 -11.70
N ILE A 104 8.16 -9.28 -12.73
CA ILE A 104 7.90 -7.84 -12.68
C ILE A 104 6.41 -7.56 -12.45
N LEU A 105 5.54 -8.27 -13.16
CA LEU A 105 4.09 -8.10 -13.05
C LEU A 105 3.59 -8.46 -11.63
N ILE A 106 4.05 -9.58 -11.07
CA ILE A 106 3.72 -9.99 -9.69
C ILE A 106 4.18 -8.93 -8.69
N THR A 107 5.41 -8.47 -8.83
CA THR A 107 6.03 -7.50 -7.92
C THR A 107 5.32 -6.15 -7.92
N THR A 108 4.89 -5.69 -9.09
CA THR A 108 4.22 -4.39 -9.27
C THR A 108 2.72 -4.44 -9.02
N THR A 109 2.13 -5.64 -8.95
CA THR A 109 0.67 -5.82 -8.94
C THR A 109 0.18 -6.71 -7.80
N VAL A 110 0.56 -7.98 -7.80
CA VAL A 110 0.03 -8.98 -6.86
C VAL A 110 0.48 -8.68 -5.43
N ILE A 111 1.77 -8.41 -5.22
CA ILE A 111 2.30 -8.14 -3.87
C ILE A 111 1.65 -6.90 -3.25
N PRO A 112 1.58 -5.73 -3.94
CA PRO A 112 0.85 -4.57 -3.43
C PRO A 112 -0.63 -4.85 -3.16
N VAL A 113 -1.32 -5.59 -4.04
CA VAL A 113 -2.74 -5.92 -3.85
C VAL A 113 -2.97 -6.74 -2.58
N CYS A 114 -2.15 -7.76 -2.33
CA CYS A 114 -2.25 -8.56 -1.10
C CYS A 114 -2.09 -7.70 0.16
N LEU A 115 -1.11 -6.79 0.18
CA LEU A 115 -0.90 -5.87 1.30
C LEU A 115 -2.06 -4.88 1.48
N LEU A 116 -2.64 -4.39 0.38
CA LEU A 116 -3.81 -3.50 0.43
C LEU A 116 -5.07 -4.21 0.93
N ILE A 117 -5.25 -5.49 0.61
CA ILE A 117 -6.35 -6.31 1.14
C ILE A 117 -6.20 -6.50 2.65
N LEU A 118 -4.99 -6.80 3.12
CA LEU A 118 -4.71 -6.89 4.56
C LEU A 118 -5.03 -5.58 5.28
N ALA A 119 -4.56 -4.45 4.75
CA ALA A 119 -4.88 -3.12 5.30
C ALA A 119 -6.40 -2.82 5.30
N MET A 120 -7.14 -3.33 4.31
CA MET A 120 -8.60 -3.20 4.25
C MET A 120 -9.30 -4.06 5.29
N ILE A 121 -8.75 -5.23 5.62
CA ILE A 121 -9.27 -6.06 6.72
C ILE A 121 -9.02 -5.35 8.05
N ASP A 122 -7.82 -4.78 8.24
CA ASP A 122 -7.47 -4.05 9.46
C ASP A 122 -8.37 -2.84 9.70
N ILE A 123 -8.67 -2.06 8.66
CA ILE A 123 -9.56 -0.88 8.81
C ILE A 123 -11.01 -1.27 9.08
N ASN A 124 -11.47 -2.47 8.70
CA ASN A 124 -12.82 -2.94 9.06
C ASN A 124 -12.96 -3.20 10.56
N PHE A 125 -11.86 -3.43 11.30
CA PHE A 125 -11.87 -3.49 12.75
C PHE A 125 -11.85 -2.09 13.40
N TYR A 126 -11.61 -1.04 12.62
CA TYR A 126 -11.70 0.33 13.08
C TYR A 126 -13.17 0.74 13.15
N ASN A 127 -13.77 0.62 14.35
CA ASN A 127 -15.14 1.06 14.60
C ASN A 127 -15.20 2.60 14.54
N LEU A 128 -15.75 3.12 13.45
CA LEU A 128 -16.13 4.53 13.27
C LEU A 128 -17.45 4.90 13.97
N ASP A 129 -17.91 4.12 14.96
CA ASP A 129 -19.11 4.44 15.75
C ASP A 129 -18.80 5.59 16.73
N GLU A 130 -18.58 6.79 16.19
CA GLU A 130 -18.74 8.06 16.92
C GLU A 130 -20.21 8.29 17.31
N GLU A 131 -21.16 7.55 16.75
CA GLU A 131 -22.60 7.75 16.96
C GLU A 131 -23.16 7.15 18.26
N LYS A 132 -22.31 6.62 19.17
CA LYS A 132 -22.77 6.04 20.44
C LYS A 132 -22.48 6.84 21.71
N ASN A 133 -21.89 8.03 21.64
CA ASN A 133 -21.65 8.84 22.85
C ASN A 133 -21.80 10.35 22.62
N ILE A 134 -23.00 10.79 22.22
CA ILE A 134 -23.48 12.16 22.47
C ILE A 134 -24.70 12.08 23.40
#